data_AF-A0A3N5A5R0-F1
#
_entry.id   AF-A0A3N5A5R0-F1
#
_cell.length_a   1.000
_cell.length_b   1.000
_cell.length_c   1.000
_cell.angle_alpha   90.00
_cell.angle_beta   90.00
_cell.angle_gamma   90.00
#
_symmetry.space_group_name_H-M   'P 1'
#
loop_
_entity.id
_entity.type
_entity.pdbx_description
1 polymer ?
#
loop_
_entity_poly.entity_id
_entity_poly.type
_entity_poly.pdbx_seq_one_letter_code
_entity_poly.pdbx_strand_id
1 'polypeptide(L)' 'MIEAELKARVHAPQEILRRLGERADGRVEVYQDTYYATVDGSLEARDEELRVRTVHGPDDTRTVLKAQRLSEQKEA' A
#
# COMPACT_ATOMS: atom_id res chain seq x y z
N MET A 1 -5.03 -11.98 11.13
CA MET A 1 -5.81 -11.15 10.18
C MET A 1 -5.33 -11.50 8.79
N ILE A 2 -6.23 -11.59 7.80
CA ILE A 2 -5.89 -11.87 6.39
C ILE A 2 -6.43 -10.69 5.57
N GLU A 3 -5.62 -10.15 4.67
CA GLU A 3 -5.97 -9.09 3.71
C GLU A 3 -5.75 -9.64 2.30
N ALA A 4 -6.78 -9.61 1.45
CA ALA A 4 -6.68 -10.01 0.05
C ALA A 4 -6.38 -8.78 -0.81
N GLU A 5 -5.26 -8.79 -1.53
CA GLU A 5 -4.80 -7.68 -2.37
C GLU A 5 -4.47 -8.19 -3.78
N LEU A 6 -4.87 -7.43 -4.81
CA LEU A 6 -4.46 -7.62 -6.20
C LEU A 6 -3.92 -6.29 -6.74
N LYS A 7 -2.68 -6.29 -7.24
CA LYS A 7 -2.08 -5.15 -7.91
C LYS A 7 -2.03 -5.39 -9.41
N ALA A 8 -2.27 -4.34 -10.19
CA ALA A 8 -2.21 -4.37 -11.64
C ALA A 8 -1.59 -3.07 -12.16
N ARG A 9 -0.98 -3.14 -13.35
CA ARG A 9 -0.46 -1.96 -14.04
C ARG A 9 -1.62 -1.11 -14.56
N VAL A 10 -1.61 0.19 -14.25
CA VAL A 10 -2.64 1.12 -14.71
C VAL A 10 -2.19 1.77 -16.02
N HIS A 11 -2.77 1.34 -17.14
CA HIS A 11 -2.41 1.83 -18.48
C HIS A 11 -3.14 3.12 -18.89
N ALA A 12 -4.36 3.34 -18.39
CA ALA A 12 -5.19 4.51 -18.73
C ALA A 12 -5.70 5.22 -17.45
N PRO A 13 -4.84 5.95 -16.71
CA PRO A 13 -5.18 6.50 -15.40
C PRO A 13 -6.43 7.39 -15.41
N GLN A 14 -6.58 8.25 -16.41
CA GLN A 14 -7.69 9.18 -16.49
C GLN A 14 -9.04 8.48 -16.68
N GLU A 15 -9.08 7.44 -17.53
CA GLU A 15 -10.31 6.67 -17.74
C GLU A 15 -10.68 5.84 -16.51
N ILE A 16 -9.68 5.28 -15.82
CA ILE A 16 -9.89 4.56 -14.56
C ILE A 16 -10.43 5.52 -13.49
N LEU A 17 -9.82 6.70 -13.32
CA LEU A 17 -10.29 7.71 -12.38
C LEU A 17 -11.72 8.15 -12.67
N ARG A 18 -12.06 8.40 -13.95
CA ARG A 18 -13.42 8.76 -14.37
C ARG A 18 -14.44 7.69 -13.95
N ARG A 19 -14.18 6.41 -14.26
CA ARG A 19 -15.06 5.28 -13.91
C ARG A 19 -15.16 5.04 -12.40
N LEU A 20 -14.10 5.31 -11.64
CA LEU A 20 -14.12 5.21 -10.19
C LEU A 20 -14.96 6.33 -9.57
N GLY A 21 -14.84 7.55 -10.09
CA GLY A 21 -15.65 8.70 -9.66
C GLY A 21 -17.15 8.52 -9.89
N GLU A 22 -17.56 7.72 -10.88
CA GLU A 22 -18.97 7.35 -11.08
C GLU A 22 -19.50 6.40 -9.97
N ARG A 23 -18.62 5.79 -9.17
CA ARG A 23 -18.99 4.76 -8.18
C ARG A 23 -18.87 5.24 -6.74
N ALA A 24 -17.90 6.10 -6.43
CA ALA A 24 -17.68 6.64 -5.10
C ALA A 24 -16.84 7.91 -5.12
N ASP A 25 -17.01 8.75 -4.10
CA ASP A 25 -16.15 9.90 -3.86
C ASP A 25 -14.73 9.43 -3.49
N GLY A 26 -13.75 9.87 -4.28
CA GLY A 26 -12.35 9.61 -4.02
C GLY A 26 -11.81 10.46 -2.87
N ARG A 27 -10.77 9.97 -2.19
CA ARG A 27 -9.96 10.76 -1.26
C ARG A 27 -8.54 10.83 -1.77
N VAL A 28 -7.99 12.03 -1.86
CA VAL A 28 -6.58 12.25 -2.18
C VAL A 28 -5.78 12.16 -0.90
N GLU A 29 -4.81 11.27 -0.88
CA GLU A 29 -3.97 11.02 0.29
C GLU A 29 -2.52 10.84 -0.18
N VAL A 30 -1.56 11.42 0.55
CA VAL A 30 -0.12 11.21 0.33
C VAL A 30 0.39 10.21 1.35
N TYR A 31 1.03 9.16 0.84
CA TYR A 31 1.54 8.05 1.64
C TYR A 31 3.05 8.18 1.78
N GLN A 32 3.54 8.32 3.01
CA GLN A 32 4.97 8.30 3.32
C GLN A 32 5.29 7.05 4.13
N ASP A 33 6.06 6.15 3.52
CA ASP A 33 6.46 4.88 4.14
C ASP A 33 7.94 4.90 4.52
N THR A 34 8.23 4.44 5.73
CA THR A 34 9.58 4.09 6.18
C THR A 34 9.62 2.58 6.41
N TYR A 35 10.46 1.89 5.65
CA TYR A 35 10.68 0.44 5.73
C TYR A 35 11.84 0.15 6.68
N TYR A 36 11.67 -0.90 7.48
CA TYR A 36 12.67 -1.34 8.45
C TYR A 36 13.14 -2.74 8.12
N ALA A 37 14.44 -2.96 8.28
CA ALA A 37 15.07 -4.26 8.22
C ALA A 37 15.62 -4.64 9.59
N THR A 38 15.78 -5.94 9.82
CA THR A 38 16.62 -6.43 10.91
C THR A 38 18.07 -6.46 10.44
N VAL A 39 19.01 -6.28 11.36
CA VAL A 39 20.46 -6.30 11.06
C VAL A 39 20.88 -7.65 10.44
N ASP A 40 20.21 -8.73 10.82
CA ASP A 40 20.44 -10.09 10.34
C ASP A 40 19.70 -10.43 9.03
N GLY A 41 18.93 -9.50 8.46
CA GLY A 41 18.15 -9.72 7.24
C GLY A 41 16.99 -10.71 7.38
N SER A 42 16.65 -11.14 8.59
CA SER A 42 15.63 -12.18 8.84
C SER A 42 14.21 -11.81 8.42
N LEU A 43 13.88 -10.53 8.22
CA LEU A 43 12.60 -10.11 7.65
C LEU A 43 12.51 -10.50 6.18
N GLU A 44 13.49 -10.09 5.37
CA GLU A 44 13.54 -10.41 3.95
C GLU A 44 13.62 -11.92 3.71
N ALA A 45 14.45 -12.63 4.48
CA ALA A 45 14.59 -14.09 4.37
C ALA A 45 13.30 -14.87 4.68
N ARG A 46 12.31 -14.23 5.32
CA ARG A 46 11.00 -14.82 5.63
C ARG A 46 9.87 -14.23 4.79
N ASP A 47 10.21 -13.49 3.74
CA ASP A 47 9.27 -12.72 2.94
C ASP A 47 8.38 -11.84 3.85
N GLU A 48 8.97 -11.16 4.81
CA GLU A 48 8.27 -10.30 5.77
C GLU A 48 8.75 -8.86 5.65
N GLU A 49 7.82 -7.93 5.86
CA GLU A 49 8.04 -6.49 5.81
C GLU A 49 7.56 -5.85 7.11
N LEU A 50 8.34 -4.89 7.61
CA LEU A 50 7.93 -3.98 8.67
C LEU A 50 8.01 -2.54 8.16
N ARG A 51 6.91 -1.81 8.25
CA ARG A 51 6.87 -0.39 7.86
C ARG A 51 6.09 0.49 8.84
N VAL A 52 6.54 1.73 8.98
CA VAL A 52 5.74 2.83 9.51
C VAL A 52 5.23 3.63 8.33
N ARG A 53 3.90 3.79 8.24
CA ARG A 53 3.23 4.60 7.23
C ARG A 53 2.61 5.82 7.90
N THR A 54 2.94 7.00 7.41
CA THR A 54 2.20 8.23 7.70
C THR A 54 1.37 8.57 6.47
N VAL A 55 0.06 8.74 6.67
CA VAL A 55 -0.89 9.14 5.63
C VAL A 55 -1.30 10.57 5.89
N HIS A 56 -1.05 11.44 4.93
CA HIS A 56 -1.52 12.83 4.94
C HIS A 56 -2.78 12.92 4.07
N GLY A 57 -3.92 13.09 4.72
CA GLY A 57 -5.21 13.34 4.08
C GLY A 57 -5.56 14.83 4.08
N PRO A 58 -6.71 15.20 3.49
CA PRO A 58 -7.19 16.58 3.48
C PRO A 58 -7.60 17.06 4.88
N ASP A 59 -8.13 16.16 5.72
CA ASP A 59 -8.72 16.50 7.01
C ASP A 59 -7.84 16.11 8.20
N ASP A 60 -7.00 15.09 8.04
CA ASP A 60 -6.17 14.54 9.11
C ASP A 60 -4.81 14.03 8.64
N THR A 61 -3.95 13.76 9.60
CA THR A 61 -2.72 12.97 9.42
C THR A 61 -2.76 11.82 10.40
N ARG A 62 -2.54 10.60 9.88
CA ARG A 62 -2.53 9.38 10.70
C ARG A 62 -1.26 8.60 10.46
N THR A 63 -0.76 7.95 11.51
CA THR A 63 0.43 7.10 11.45
C THR A 63 0.08 5.70 11.91
N VAL A 64 0.50 4.70 11.14
CA VAL A 64 0.25 3.27 11.43
C VAL A 64 1.54 2.47 11.31
N LEU A 65 1.74 1.53 12.24
CA LEU A 65 2.74 0.48 12.14
C LEU A 65 2.11 -0.72 11.46
N LYS A 66 2.72 -1.22 10.37
CA LYS A 66 2.26 -2.43 9.66
C LYS A 66 3.39 -3.44 9.57
N ALA A 67 3.06 -4.68 9.93
CA ALA A 67 3.87 -5.86 9.61
C ALA A 67 3.07 -6.71 8.61
N GLN A 68 3.72 -7.13 7.52
CA GLN A 68 3.07 -7.90 6.46
C GLN A 68 3.99 -9.02 6.00
N ARG A 69 3.44 -10.22 5.81
CA ARG A 69 4.11 -11.24 5.01
C ARG A 69 3.84 -10.95 3.54
N LEU A 70 4.89 -10.82 2.77
CA LEU A 70 4.90 -10.70 1.33
C LEU A 70 4.51 -12.06 0.73
N SER A 71 3.74 -11.97 -0.35
CA SER A 71 3.40 -13.10 -1.20
C SER A 71 3.75 -12.73 -2.63
N GLU A 72 4.19 -13.70 -3.43
CA GLU A 72 4.46 -13.48 -4.85
C GLU A 72 3.26 -12.81 -5.53
N GLN A 73 3.48 -11.62 -6.08
CA GLN A 73 2.51 -10.97 -6.94
C GLN A 73 2.70 -11.52 -8.35
N LYS A 74 1.75 -12.31 -8.84
CA LYS A 74 1.74 -12.71 -10.26
C LYS A 74 1.42 -11.46 -11.09
N GLU A 75 2.32 -11.05 -11.96
CA GLU A 75 2.02 -10.05 -12.98
C GLU A 75 0.90 -10.61 -13.88
N ALA A 76 -0.17 -9.82 -14.04
CA ALA A 76 -1.35 -10.12 -14.87
C ALA A 76 -1.30 -9.36 -16.19
#